data_AF-A0A933F6Z3-F1
#
_entry.id   AF-A0A933F6Z3-F1
#
_cell.length_a   1.000
_cell.length_b   1.000
_cell.length_c   1.000
_cell.angle_alpha   90.00
_cell.angle_beta   90.00
_cell.angle_gamma   90.00
#
_symmetry.space_group_name_H-M   'P 1'
#
loop_
_entity.id
_entity.type
_entity.pdbx_description
1 polymer ?
#
loop_
_entity_poly.entity_id
_entity_poly.type
_entity_poly.pdbx_seq_one_letter_code
_entity_poly.pdbx_strand_id
1 'polypeptide(L)'
;MKYLLICSAALLTSGLTLFSGFGLGTLLMPVFAIFFPVEAAVGLTAVVHFLNNLFKLWLLGRHADRPVVLRFGIPAILAAFLGAQALVWLSHLPPLA
;
A
#
# COMPACT_ATOMS: atom_id res chain seq x y z
N MET A 1 24.83 -1.43 3.96
CA MET A 1 24.06 -1.96 5.11
C MET A 1 22.61 -1.46 5.10
N LYS A 2 22.35 -0.15 5.19
CA LYS A 2 20.98 0.44 5.16
C LYS A 2 20.12 -0.02 3.97
N TYR A 3 20.63 0.05 2.74
CA TYR A 3 19.87 -0.37 1.55
C TYR A 3 19.53 -1.86 1.52
N LEU A 4 20.43 -2.72 2.00
CA LEU A 4 20.17 -4.16 2.08
C LEU A 4 18.99 -4.44 3.00
N LEU A 5 18.93 -3.80 4.17
CA LEU A 5 17.83 -3.96 5.11
C LEU A 5 16.50 -3.48 4.50
N ILE A 6 16.49 -2.31 3.85
CA ILE A 6 15.31 -1.76 3.17
C ILE A 6 14.82 -2.71 2.08
N CYS A 7 15.72 -3.19 1.21
CA CYS A 7 15.37 -4.11 0.14
C CYS A 7 14.88 -5.46 0.68
N SER A 8 15.54 -6.02 1.70
CA SER A 8 15.10 -7.27 2.33
C SER A 8 13.74 -7.13 3.00
N ALA A 9 13.49 -6.04 3.75
CA ALA A 9 12.21 -5.80 4.38
C ALA A 9 11.09 -5.60 3.34
N ALA A 10 11.36 -4.86 2.27
CA ALA A 10 10.42 -4.69 1.16
C ALA A 10 10.10 -6.02 0.46
N LEU A 11 11.12 -6.86 0.23
CA LEU A 11 10.96 -8.19 -0.36
C LEU A 11 10.13 -9.11 0.54
N LEU A 12 10.49 -9.21 1.82
CA LEU A 12 9.78 -10.05 2.79
C LEU A 12 8.34 -9.60 2.96
N THR A 13 8.10 -8.30 3.12
CA THR A 13 6.75 -7.74 3.25
C THR A 13 5.93 -7.98 1.99
N SER A 14 6.51 -7.76 0.81
CA SER A 14 5.84 -8.05 -0.47
C SER A 14 5.49 -9.52 -0.61
N GLY A 15 6.41 -10.42 -0.24
CA GLY A 15 6.20 -11.87 -0.24
C GLY A 15 5.13 -12.33 0.75
N LEU A 16 5.14 -11.86 2.00
CA LEU A 16 4.11 -12.19 2.99
C LEU A 16 2.73 -11.70 2.53
N THR A 17 2.66 -10.49 2.00
CA THR A 17 1.42 -9.86 1.54
C THR A 17 0.91 -10.41 0.21
N LEU A 18 1.75 -11.15 -0.52
CA LEU A 18 1.36 -11.92 -1.69
C LEU A 18 0.36 -13.03 -1.30
N PHE A 19 0.63 -13.73 -0.19
CA PHE A 19 -0.23 -14.78 0.31
C PHE A 19 -1.39 -14.26 1.16
N SER A 20 -1.15 -13.26 2.01
CA SER A 20 -2.21 -12.73 2.89
C SER A 20 -3.19 -11.78 2.19
N GLY A 21 -2.77 -11.16 1.08
CA GLY A 21 -3.57 -10.17 0.35
C GLY A 21 -3.72 -8.80 1.03
N PHE A 22 -3.17 -8.59 2.23
CA PHE A 22 -3.35 -7.37 3.02
C PHE A 22 -2.10 -6.97 3.82
N GLY A 23 -2.00 -5.70 4.24
CA GLY A 23 -1.06 -5.27 5.29
C GLY A 23 0.30 -4.75 4.79
N LEU A 24 0.53 -4.66 3.48
CA LEU A 24 1.82 -4.17 2.95
C LEU A 24 2.11 -2.75 3.44
N GLY A 25 1.14 -1.85 3.34
CA GLY A 25 1.30 -0.47 3.83
C GLY A 25 1.59 -0.41 5.32
N THR A 26 0.89 -1.22 6.11
CA THR A 26 1.03 -1.28 7.57
C THR A 26 2.42 -1.75 8.00
N LEU A 27 2.99 -2.73 7.28
CA LEU A 27 4.31 -3.28 7.60
C LEU A 27 5.45 -2.42 7.04
N LEU A 28 5.30 -1.93 5.81
CA LEU A 28 6.40 -1.29 5.09
C LEU A 28 6.56 0.20 5.43
N MET A 29 5.46 0.90 5.72
CA MET A 29 5.52 2.34 6.04
C MET A 29 6.40 2.63 7.27
N PRO A 30 6.23 1.93 8.42
CA PRO A 30 7.10 2.15 9.59
C PRO A 30 8.56 1.86 9.28
N VAL A 31 8.84 0.81 8.49
CA VAL A 31 10.21 0.48 8.07
C VAL A 31 10.83 1.64 7.29
N PHE A 32 10.11 2.22 6.33
CA PHE A 32 10.62 3.37 5.58
C PHE A 32 10.71 4.64 6.44
N ALA A 33 9.80 4.86 7.38
CA ALA A 33 9.82 6.03 8.27
C ALA A 33 11.04 6.05 9.23
N ILE A 34 11.64 4.90 9.54
CA ILE A 34 12.92 4.83 10.28
C ILE A 34 14.06 5.44 9.45
N PHE A 35 13.98 5.38 8.11
CA PHE A 35 15.09 5.70 7.22
C PHE A 35 14.91 6.97 6.38
N PHE A 36 13.68 7.46 6.24
CA PHE A 36 13.27 8.57 5.38
C PHE A 36 12.23 9.44 6.08
N PRO A 37 12.09 10.73 5.70
CA PRO A 37 10.98 11.57 6.14
C PRO A 37 9.63 10.91 5.87
N VAL A 38 8.62 11.23 6.68
CA VAL A 38 7.31 10.56 6.66
C VAL A 38 6.65 10.66 5.28
N GLU A 39 6.75 11.81 4.64
CA GLU A 39 6.19 12.07 3.31
C GLU A 39 6.83 11.16 2.26
N ALA A 40 8.16 11.04 2.31
CA ALA A 40 8.92 10.15 1.43
C ALA A 40 8.64 8.67 1.74
N ALA A 41 8.51 8.30 3.02
CA ALA A 41 8.19 6.94 3.44
C ALA A 41 6.81 6.48 2.95
N VAL A 42 5.81 7.35 3.03
CA VAL A 42 4.46 7.12 2.48
C VAL A 42 4.54 6.94 0.96
N GLY A 43 5.23 7.83 0.25
CA GLY A 43 5.40 7.75 -1.20
C GLY A 43 6.10 6.46 -1.65
N LEU A 44 7.22 6.11 -1.01
CA LEU A 44 7.96 4.87 -1.29
C LEU A 44 7.09 3.63 -1.02
N THR A 45 6.32 3.64 0.07
CA THR A 45 5.40 2.54 0.40
C THR A 45 4.35 2.38 -0.69
N ALA A 46 3.77 3.49 -1.17
CA ALA A 46 2.78 3.47 -2.25
C ALA A 46 3.37 2.88 -3.55
N VAL A 47 4.61 3.23 -3.91
CA VAL A 47 5.30 2.67 -5.08
C VAL A 47 5.49 1.16 -4.95
N VAL A 48 6.05 0.69 -3.84
CA VAL A 48 6.27 -0.75 -3.61
C VAL A 48 4.94 -1.50 -3.57
N HIS A 49 3.93 -0.93 -2.93
CA HIS A 49 2.58 -1.50 -2.89
C HIS A 49 2.02 -1.67 -4.30
N PHE A 50 2.06 -0.60 -5.10
CA PHE A 50 1.55 -0.59 -6.46
C PHE A 50 2.23 -1.66 -7.32
N LEU A 51 3.56 -1.73 -7.29
CA LEU A 51 4.32 -2.73 -8.04
C LEU A 51 4.02 -4.16 -7.58
N ASN A 52 3.91 -4.39 -6.27
CA ASN A 52 3.54 -5.71 -5.74
C ASN A 52 2.14 -6.14 -6.17
N ASN A 53 1.17 -5.23 -6.19
CA ASN A 53 -0.18 -5.53 -6.64
C ASN A 53 -0.27 -5.69 -8.17
N LEU A 54 0.53 -4.97 -8.95
CA LEU A 54 0.64 -5.19 -10.39
C LEU A 54 1.21 -6.59 -10.69
N PHE A 55 2.24 -6.99 -9.94
CA PHE A 55 2.80 -8.34 -10.02
C PHE A 55 1.76 -9.41 -9.65
N LYS A 56 0.97 -9.19 -8.58
CA LYS A 56 -0.17 -10.06 -8.21
C LYS A 56 -1.19 -10.17 -9.32
N LEU A 57 -1.58 -9.04 -9.92
CA LEU A 57 -2.55 -9.01 -11.00
C LEU A 57 -2.04 -9.79 -12.21
N TRP A 58 -0.75 -9.64 -12.55
CA TRP A 58 -0.15 -10.41 -13.64
C TRP A 58 -0.12 -11.92 -13.35
N LEU A 59 0.30 -12.33 -12.15
CA LEU A 59 0.45 -13.74 -11.78
C LEU A 59 -0.88 -14.47 -11.57
N LEU A 60 -1.82 -13.80 -10.88
CA LEU A 60 -3.05 -14.39 -10.34
C LEU A 60 -4.33 -13.86 -10.98
N GLY A 61 -4.28 -12.72 -11.68
CA GLY A 61 -5.48 -12.02 -12.17
C GLY A 61 -6.33 -12.82 -13.14
N ARG A 62 -5.76 -13.78 -13.86
CA ARG A 62 -6.52 -14.71 -14.72
C ARG A 62 -7.49 -15.62 -13.96
N HIS A 63 -7.24 -15.83 -12.66
CA HIS A 63 -8.08 -16.63 -11.78
C HIS A 63 -9.01 -15.77 -10.90
N ALA A 64 -9.04 -14.45 -11.13
CA ALA A 64 -9.87 -13.55 -10.35
C ALA A 64 -11.36 -13.72 -10.70
N ASP A 65 -12.20 -13.77 -9.67
CA ASP A 65 -13.65 -13.78 -9.84
C ASP A 65 -14.16 -12.42 -10.34
N ARG A 66 -14.69 -12.39 -11.57
CA ARG A 66 -15.15 -11.16 -12.23
C ARG A 66 -16.28 -10.46 -11.47
N PRO A 67 -17.35 -11.15 -11.02
CA PRO A 67 -18.37 -10.54 -10.17
C PRO A 67 -17.81 -9.82 -8.94
N VAL A 68 -16.86 -10.43 -8.22
CA VAL A 68 -16.22 -9.82 -7.06
C VAL A 68 -15.40 -8.60 -7.47
N VAL A 69 -14.59 -8.69 -8.52
CA VAL A 69 -13.79 -7.54 -9.00
C VAL A 69 -14.68 -6.34 -9.34
N LEU A 70 -15.83 -6.56 -9.98
CA LEU A 70 -16.74 -5.48 -10.34
C LEU A 70 -17.50 -4.91 -9.13
N ARG A 71 -18.04 -5.78 -8.27
CA ARG A 71 -18.88 -5.38 -7.13
C ARG A 71 -18.09 -4.86 -5.93
N PHE A 72 -16.82 -5.25 -5.81
CA PHE A 72 -15.95 -4.82 -4.72
C PHE A 72 -14.85 -3.88 -5.21
N GLY A 73 -14.17 -4.21 -6.31
CA GLY A 73 -13.02 -3.44 -6.81
C GLY A 73 -13.39 -2.04 -7.28
N ILE A 74 -14.45 -1.87 -8.08
CA ILE A 74 -14.87 -0.53 -8.53
C ILE A 74 -15.28 0.36 -7.34
N PRO A 75 -16.18 -0.08 -6.43
CA PRO A 75 -16.49 0.71 -5.24
C PRO A 75 -15.27 1.00 -4.37
N ALA A 76 -14.35 0.04 -4.22
CA ALA A 76 -13.12 0.24 -3.44
C ALA A 76 -12.22 1.32 -4.05
N ILE A 77 -12.07 1.37 -5.37
CA ILE A 77 -11.30 2.43 -6.05
C ILE A 77 -11.93 3.80 -5.78
N LEU A 78 -13.25 3.93 -5.96
CA LEU A 78 -13.95 5.19 -5.70
C LEU A 78 -13.83 5.61 -4.23
N ALA A 79 -14.04 4.69 -3.30
CA ALA A 79 -13.91 4.93 -1.88
C ALA A 79 -12.46 5.30 -1.48
N ALA A 80 -11.45 4.73 -2.14
CA ALA A 80 -10.05 5.07 -1.91
C ALA A 80 -9.74 6.53 -2.30
N PHE A 81 -10.26 7.03 -3.43
CA PHE A 81 -10.13 8.44 -3.80
C PHE A 81 -10.83 9.37 -2.80
N LEU A 82 -12.06 9.02 -2.39
CA LEU A 82 -12.78 9.77 -1.37
C LEU A 82 -12.03 9.77 -0.03
N GLY A 83 -11.49 8.64 0.38
CA GLY A 83 -10.69 8.50 1.59
C GLY A 83 -9.39 9.31 1.54
N ALA A 84 -8.69 9.31 0.40
CA ALA A 84 -7.50 10.12 0.19
C ALA A 84 -7.82 11.62 0.27
N GLN A 85 -8.91 12.06 -0.37
CA GLN A 85 -9.35 13.46 -0.31
C GLN A 85 -9.75 13.86 1.12
N ALA A 86 -10.46 12.98 1.83
CA ALA A 86 -10.81 13.18 3.23
C ALA A 86 -9.54 13.28 4.10
N LEU A 87 -8.55 12.42 3.88
CA LEU A 87 -7.29 12.45 4.63
C LEU A 87 -6.52 13.76 4.41
N VAL A 88 -6.46 14.26 3.17
CA VAL A 88 -5.86 15.57 2.86
C VAL A 88 -6.63 16.69 3.58
N TRP A 89 -7.95 16.66 3.54
CA TRP A 89 -8.78 17.64 4.26
C TRP A 89 -8.52 17.61 5.77
N LEU A 90 -8.49 16.42 6.38
CA LEU A 90 -8.16 16.22 7.80
C LEU A 90 -6.75 16.68 8.17
N SER A 91 -5.77 16.54 7.26
CA SER A 91 -4.38 16.93 7.53
C SER A 91 -4.17 18.43 7.74
N HIS A 92 -5.14 19.26 7.34
CA HIS A 92 -5.12 20.71 7.58
C HIS A 92 -5.81 21.13 8.88
N LEU A 93 -6.49 20.21 9.56
CA LEU A 93 -7.14 20.51 10.83
C LEU A 93 -6.10 20.60 11.96
N PRO A 94 -6.30 21.49 12.94
CA PRO A 94 -5.45 21.52 14.13
C PRO A 94 -5.52 20.17 14.86
N PRO A 95 -4.40 19.70 15.45
CA PRO A 95 -4.42 18.52 16.30
C PRO A 95 -5.47 18.67 17.39
N LEU A 96 -6.20 17.59 17.69
CA LEU A 96 -7.00 17.54 18.91
C LEU A 96 -6.00 17.56 20.09
N ALA A 97 -6.28 18.46 21.04
CA ALA A 97 -5.41 18.85 22.16
C ALA A 97 -4.67 17.70 22.86
#